data_AF-A0A023JDD6-F1
#
_entry.id   AF-A0A023JDD6-F1
#
_cell.length_a   1.000
_cell.length_b   1.000
_cell.length_c   1.000
_cell.angle_alpha   90.00
_cell.angle_beta   90.00
_cell.angle_gamma   90.00
#
_symmetry.space_group_name_H-M   'P 1'
#
loop_
_entity.id
_entity.type
_entity.pdbx_description
1 polymer ?
#
loop_
_entity_poly.entity_id
_entity_poly.type
_entity_poly.pdbx_seq_one_letter_code
_entity_poly.pdbx_strand_id
1 'polypeptide(L)'
;ILAAFIAAFAYGLPSGEIAKTITTGFGGILGYIGLVIVLGTIIGIILEKSGAAITMADVVIKVLGKRFPTLTMSIIGYLVSIPVFCDSGFVILNSLKQSMANRMKVSSVSMSVALATGLYATHTFVPPTPGPIAAAGNLGLESNLGLVIGVGLFVAAVAALAGMLWANRFADVEPDGEGAEELKAEISDYETLKKSYG
;
A
#
# COMPACT_ATOMS: atom_id res chain seq x y z
N ILE A 1 21.92 -8.06 3.97
CA ILE A 1 23.25 -8.61 3.63
C ILE A 1 23.96 -9.18 4.87
N LEU A 2 24.24 -8.38 5.91
CA LEU A 2 24.82 -8.88 7.18
C LEU A 2 24.08 -10.10 7.76
N ALA A 3 22.75 -10.07 7.81
CA ALA A 3 21.93 -11.21 8.25
C ALA A 3 22.18 -12.49 7.42
N ALA A 4 22.39 -12.36 6.10
CA ALA A 4 22.66 -13.50 5.22
C ALA A 4 24.06 -14.08 5.45
N PHE A 5 25.06 -13.24 5.73
CA PHE A 5 26.41 -13.69 6.11
C PHE A 5 26.41 -14.42 7.46
N ILE A 6 25.70 -13.89 8.46
CA ILE A 6 25.55 -14.52 9.78
C ILE A 6 24.83 -15.87 9.64
N ALA A 7 23.74 -15.92 8.86
CA ALA A 7 23.02 -17.16 8.61
C ALA A 7 23.89 -18.19 7.89
N ALA A 8 24.57 -17.81 6.81
CA ALA A 8 25.43 -18.73 6.06
C ALA A 8 26.57 -19.30 6.92
N PHE A 9 27.13 -18.49 7.81
CA PHE A 9 28.11 -18.95 8.78
C PHE A 9 27.50 -19.90 9.82
N ALA A 10 26.31 -19.58 10.34
CA ALA A 10 25.57 -20.43 11.29
C ALA A 10 25.15 -21.79 10.68
N TYR A 11 24.85 -21.83 9.39
CA TYR A 11 24.56 -23.05 8.63
C TYR A 11 25.81 -23.83 8.19
N GLY A 12 27.01 -23.34 8.54
CA GLY A 12 28.27 -24.06 8.29
C GLY A 12 28.73 -24.04 6.83
N LEU A 13 28.33 -23.05 6.03
CA LEU A 13 28.85 -22.93 4.67
C LEU A 13 30.37 -22.62 4.68
N PRO A 14 31.15 -23.19 3.73
CA PRO A 14 32.55 -22.84 3.56
C PRO A 14 32.73 -21.33 3.34
N SER A 15 33.64 -20.70 4.08
CA SER A 15 33.83 -19.24 4.06
C SER A 15 34.11 -18.66 2.66
N GLY A 16 34.79 -19.43 1.81
CA GLY A 16 35.06 -19.07 0.41
C GLY A 16 33.82 -19.12 -0.51
N GLU A 17 32.76 -19.83 -0.12
CA GLU A 17 31.55 -19.98 -0.92
C GLU A 17 30.41 -19.06 -0.46
N ILE A 18 30.42 -18.58 0.79
CA ILE A 18 29.35 -17.72 1.35
C ILE A 18 29.06 -16.52 0.44
N ALA A 19 30.09 -15.78 0.05
CA ALA A 19 29.91 -14.59 -0.79
C ALA A 19 29.30 -14.95 -2.14
N LYS A 20 29.73 -16.06 -2.76
CA LYS A 20 29.23 -16.55 -4.04
C LYS A 20 27.77 -17.00 -3.92
N THR A 21 27.42 -17.77 -2.90
CA THR A 21 26.04 -18.22 -2.66
C THR A 21 25.09 -17.04 -2.47
N ILE A 22 25.50 -16.03 -1.69
CA ILE A 22 24.69 -14.82 -1.48
C ILE A 22 24.52 -14.04 -2.78
N THR A 23 25.60 -13.80 -3.54
CA THR A 23 25.52 -13.02 -4.79
C THR A 23 24.77 -13.75 -5.89
N THR A 24 24.92 -15.07 -6.01
CA THR A 24 24.15 -15.88 -6.96
C THR A 24 22.66 -15.91 -6.61
N GLY A 25 22.30 -16.12 -5.34
CA GLY A 25 20.89 -16.10 -4.92
C GLY A 25 20.24 -14.73 -5.11
N PHE A 26 20.92 -13.66 -4.71
CA PHE A 26 20.46 -12.28 -4.91
C PHE A 26 20.34 -11.93 -6.40
N GLY A 27 21.35 -12.29 -7.21
CA GLY A 27 21.36 -12.03 -8.65
C GLY A 27 20.25 -12.79 -9.39
N GLY A 28 19.93 -14.02 -8.98
CA GLY A 28 18.80 -14.78 -9.52
C GLY A 28 17.46 -14.09 -9.28
N ILE A 29 17.20 -13.64 -8.05
CA ILE A 29 15.98 -12.90 -7.71
C ILE A 29 15.91 -11.59 -8.50
N LEU A 30 16.99 -10.80 -8.52
CA LEU A 30 17.03 -9.54 -9.29
C LEU A 30 16.82 -9.77 -10.79
N GLY A 31 17.38 -10.84 -11.36
CA GLY A 31 17.19 -11.19 -12.77
C GLY A 31 15.73 -11.54 -13.07
N TYR A 32 15.05 -12.21 -12.15
CA TYR A 32 13.66 -12.63 -12.32
C TYR A 32 12.66 -11.46 -12.17
N ILE A 33 12.79 -10.64 -11.12
CA ILE A 33 11.77 -9.63 -10.77
C ILE A 33 12.19 -8.18 -11.04
N GLY A 34 13.47 -7.92 -11.31
CA GLY A 34 14.02 -6.57 -11.36
C GLY A 34 13.34 -5.67 -12.39
N LEU A 35 13.07 -6.20 -13.60
CA LEU A 35 12.37 -5.44 -14.65
C LEU A 35 10.94 -5.07 -14.23
N VAL A 36 10.20 -6.01 -13.63
CA VAL A 36 8.82 -5.79 -13.18
C VAL A 36 8.79 -4.73 -12.08
N ILE A 37 9.74 -4.75 -11.15
CA ILE A 37 9.85 -3.72 -10.11
C ILE A 37 10.13 -2.34 -10.73
N VAL A 38 11.09 -2.23 -11.64
CA VAL A 38 11.44 -0.94 -12.28
C VAL A 38 10.27 -0.37 -13.07
N LEU A 39 9.60 -1.18 -13.87
CA LEU A 39 8.42 -0.72 -14.61
C LEU A 39 7.26 -0.37 -13.67
N GLY A 40 7.04 -1.18 -12.64
CA GLY A 40 6.02 -0.92 -11.62
C GLY A 40 6.25 0.38 -10.86
N THR A 41 7.50 0.67 -10.46
CA THR A 41 7.83 1.93 -9.77
C THR A 41 7.66 3.14 -10.68
N ILE A 42 8.05 3.05 -11.96
CA ILE A 42 7.83 4.12 -12.93
C ILE A 42 6.34 4.40 -13.09
N ILE A 43 5.52 3.37 -13.29
CA ILE A 43 4.06 3.50 -13.41
C ILE A 43 3.49 4.11 -12.12
N GLY A 44 3.89 3.61 -10.94
CA GLY A 44 3.42 4.11 -9.66
C GLY A 44 3.75 5.60 -9.45
N ILE A 45 4.98 6.01 -9.76
CA ILE A 45 5.39 7.42 -9.68
C ILE A 45 4.62 8.28 -10.68
N ILE A 46 4.38 7.80 -11.91
CA ILE A 46 3.58 8.54 -12.88
C ILE A 46 2.13 8.72 -12.38
N LEU A 47 1.51 7.68 -11.82
CA LEU A 47 0.15 7.79 -11.27
C LEU A 47 0.08 8.71 -10.04
N GLU A 48 1.12 8.70 -9.20
CA GLU A 48 1.27 9.62 -8.08
C GLU A 48 1.41 11.07 -8.56
N LYS A 49 2.36 11.34 -9.48
CA LYS A 49 2.68 12.70 -9.93
C LYS A 49 1.64 13.30 -10.87
N SER A 50 0.86 12.47 -11.56
CA SER A 50 -0.23 12.93 -12.44
C SER A 50 -1.54 13.24 -11.69
N GLY A 51 -1.63 12.92 -10.40
CA GLY A 51 -2.89 13.02 -9.65
C GLY A 51 -3.92 11.94 -9.99
N ALA A 52 -3.57 10.95 -10.83
CA ALA A 52 -4.45 9.84 -11.17
C ALA A 52 -4.89 9.05 -9.93
N ALA A 53 -4.01 8.93 -8.92
CA ALA A 53 -4.34 8.34 -7.61
C ALA A 53 -5.53 9.02 -6.92
N ILE A 54 -5.55 10.36 -6.94
CA ILE A 54 -6.63 11.17 -6.36
C ILE A 54 -7.91 11.01 -7.18
N THR A 55 -7.80 11.02 -8.51
CA THR A 55 -8.95 10.81 -9.42
C THR A 55 -9.59 9.43 -9.21
N MET A 56 -8.79 8.37 -9.05
CA MET A 56 -9.30 7.02 -8.73
C MET A 56 -10.08 7.03 -7.42
N ALA A 57 -9.55 7.70 -6.40
CA ALA A 57 -10.22 7.83 -5.12
C ALA A 57 -11.55 8.60 -5.24
N ASP A 58 -11.57 9.71 -5.99
CA ASP A 58 -12.78 10.50 -6.25
C ASP A 58 -13.87 9.68 -6.98
N VAL A 59 -13.49 8.79 -7.89
CA VAL A 59 -14.43 7.88 -8.56
C VAL A 59 -15.09 6.95 -7.53
N VAL A 60 -14.31 6.35 -6.63
CA VAL A 60 -14.85 5.47 -5.58
C VAL A 60 -15.80 6.25 -4.66
N ILE A 61 -15.45 7.49 -4.31
CA ILE A 61 -16.31 8.37 -3.50
C ILE A 61 -17.62 8.67 -4.22
N LYS A 62 -17.62 8.90 -5.53
CA LYS A 62 -18.86 9.14 -6.31
C LYS A 62 -19.77 7.92 -6.32
N VAL A 63 -19.21 6.70 -6.31
CA VAL A 63 -19.97 5.45 -6.39
C VAL A 63 -20.53 5.02 -5.03
N LEU A 64 -19.68 4.95 -4.00
CA LEU A 64 -20.09 4.47 -2.67
C LEU A 64 -20.66 5.59 -1.80
N GLY A 65 -20.22 6.82 -2.03
CA GLY A 65 -20.73 8.00 -1.37
C GLY A 65 -20.46 8.04 0.12
N LYS A 66 -21.26 8.88 0.79
CA LYS A 66 -21.17 9.19 2.22
C LYS A 66 -21.84 8.15 3.12
N ARG A 67 -22.44 7.11 2.54
CA ARG A 67 -23.25 6.13 3.29
C ARG A 67 -22.39 5.22 4.15
N PHE A 68 -21.15 4.93 3.72
CA PHE A 68 -20.23 4.04 4.42
C PHE A 68 -18.79 4.59 4.38
N PRO A 69 -18.44 5.57 5.24
CA PRO A 69 -17.17 6.29 5.18
C PRO A 69 -15.93 5.40 5.31
N THR A 70 -15.91 4.48 6.27
CA THR A 70 -14.78 3.56 6.51
C THR A 70 -14.63 2.53 5.39
N LEU A 71 -15.74 2.00 4.86
CA LEU A 71 -15.75 1.13 3.69
C LEU A 71 -15.20 1.86 2.45
N THR A 72 -15.66 3.08 2.20
CA THR A 72 -15.18 3.91 1.09
C THR A 72 -13.67 4.12 1.19
N MET A 73 -13.14 4.46 2.37
CA MET A 73 -11.70 4.64 2.57
C MET A 73 -10.90 3.36 2.39
N SER A 74 -11.40 2.24 2.91
CA SER A 74 -10.75 0.94 2.76
C SER A 74 -10.67 0.52 1.29
N ILE A 75 -11.75 0.71 0.52
CA ILE A 75 -11.77 0.40 -0.92
C ILE A 75 -10.85 1.34 -1.72
N ILE A 76 -10.81 2.64 -1.37
CA ILE A 76 -9.87 3.59 -1.97
C ILE A 76 -8.44 3.09 -1.76
N GLY A 77 -8.06 2.76 -0.52
CA GLY A 77 -6.72 2.26 -0.22
C GLY A 77 -6.42 0.96 -0.96
N TYR A 78 -7.40 0.06 -1.02
CA TYR A 78 -7.30 -1.22 -1.71
C TYR A 78 -6.99 -1.07 -3.21
N LEU A 79 -7.69 -0.16 -3.90
CA LEU A 79 -7.51 0.03 -5.35
C LEU A 79 -6.26 0.84 -5.68
N VAL A 80 -6.00 1.92 -4.93
CA VAL A 80 -4.88 2.83 -5.21
C VAL A 80 -3.53 2.18 -4.92
N SER A 81 -3.46 1.28 -3.94
CA SER A 81 -2.20 0.61 -3.54
C SER A 81 -1.68 -0.45 -4.52
N ILE A 82 -2.50 -0.86 -5.50
CA ILE A 82 -2.06 -1.81 -6.54
C ILE A 82 -0.97 -1.15 -7.42
N PRO A 83 -1.19 0.07 -7.97
CA PRO A 83 -0.14 0.78 -8.69
C PRO A 83 0.73 1.71 -7.83
N VAL A 84 0.22 2.24 -6.71
CA VAL A 84 0.93 3.22 -5.86
C VAL A 84 1.47 2.54 -4.61
N PHE A 85 2.70 2.86 -4.21
CA PHE A 85 3.26 2.33 -2.96
C PHE A 85 2.43 2.74 -1.75
N CYS A 86 2.37 1.88 -0.72
CA CYS A 86 1.55 2.12 0.46
C CYS A 86 1.92 3.42 1.19
N ASP A 87 3.21 3.71 1.35
CA ASP A 87 3.68 4.91 2.05
C ASP A 87 3.31 6.20 1.29
N SER A 88 3.68 6.30 0.01
CA SER A 88 3.30 7.43 -0.84
C SER A 88 1.78 7.56 -0.96
N GLY A 89 1.08 6.44 -1.17
CA GLY A 89 -0.36 6.40 -1.33
C GLY A 89 -1.08 6.90 -0.08
N PHE A 90 -0.60 6.53 1.12
CA PHE A 90 -1.15 7.03 2.37
C PHE A 90 -0.97 8.55 2.49
N VAL A 91 0.23 9.08 2.20
CA VAL A 91 0.51 10.52 2.27
C VAL A 91 -0.34 11.32 1.28
N ILE A 92 -0.42 10.87 0.01
CA ILE A 92 -1.20 11.56 -1.03
C ILE A 92 -2.70 11.56 -0.68
N LEU A 93 -3.22 10.42 -0.23
CA LEU A 93 -4.63 10.26 0.11
C LEU A 93 -4.99 10.79 1.50
N ASN A 94 -4.00 11.14 2.34
CA ASN A 94 -4.24 11.66 3.67
C ASN A 94 -5.09 12.95 3.60
N SER A 95 -4.73 13.85 2.70
CA SER A 95 -5.46 15.09 2.39
C SER A 95 -6.94 14.84 2.05
N LEU A 96 -7.21 13.84 1.19
CA LEU A 96 -8.55 13.40 0.81
C LEU A 96 -9.31 12.81 1.99
N LYS A 97 -8.65 11.94 2.78
CA LYS A 97 -9.21 11.34 3.99
C LYS A 97 -9.65 12.41 4.99
N GLN A 98 -8.85 13.44 5.23
CA GLN A 98 -9.19 14.54 6.14
C GLN A 98 -10.42 15.32 5.65
N SER A 99 -10.44 15.70 4.38
CA SER A 99 -11.59 16.37 3.75
C SER A 99 -12.87 15.55 3.90
N MET A 100 -12.77 14.24 3.69
CA MET A 100 -13.87 13.31 3.83
C MET A 100 -14.32 13.12 5.29
N ALA A 101 -13.39 13.00 6.23
CA ALA A 101 -13.68 12.90 7.65
C ALA A 101 -14.48 14.10 8.16
N ASN A 102 -14.05 15.32 7.79
CA ASN A 102 -14.74 16.56 8.14
C ASN A 102 -16.12 16.68 7.49
N ARG A 103 -16.24 16.35 6.19
CA ARG A 103 -17.52 16.42 5.46
C ARG A 103 -18.56 15.43 5.96
N MET A 104 -18.12 14.28 6.45
CA MET A 104 -18.99 13.20 6.92
C MET A 104 -19.13 13.16 8.45
N LYS A 105 -18.43 14.07 9.16
CA LYS A 105 -18.41 14.16 10.64
C LYS A 105 -18.10 12.80 11.29
N VAL A 106 -17.12 12.10 10.75
CA VAL A 106 -16.60 10.83 11.28
C VAL A 106 -15.17 11.01 11.76
N SER A 107 -14.76 10.19 12.74
CA SER A 107 -13.42 10.21 13.29
C SER A 107 -12.35 10.12 12.20
N SER A 108 -11.42 11.06 12.22
CA SER A 108 -10.24 11.05 11.36
C SER A 108 -9.34 9.83 11.64
N VAL A 109 -9.28 9.37 12.90
CA VAL A 109 -8.53 8.19 13.33
C VAL A 109 -9.11 6.94 12.68
N SER A 110 -10.42 6.73 12.76
CA SER A 110 -11.11 5.61 12.11
C SER A 110 -10.86 5.61 10.59
N MET A 111 -10.92 6.78 9.96
CA MET A 111 -10.66 6.93 8.53
C MET A 111 -9.20 6.64 8.17
N SER A 112 -8.24 6.99 9.02
CA SER A 112 -6.81 6.68 8.82
C SER A 112 -6.55 5.18 8.90
N VAL A 113 -7.14 4.51 9.90
CA VAL A 113 -7.03 3.05 10.05
C VAL A 113 -7.66 2.33 8.87
N ALA A 114 -8.85 2.76 8.43
CA ALA A 114 -9.53 2.18 7.27
C ALA A 114 -8.70 2.34 5.98
N LEU A 115 -8.13 3.53 5.76
CA LEU A 115 -7.27 3.81 4.61
C LEU A 115 -5.99 2.96 4.65
N ALA A 116 -5.27 2.98 5.78
CA ALA A 116 -4.01 2.25 5.94
C ALA A 116 -4.21 0.74 5.74
N THR A 117 -5.22 0.15 6.38
CA THR A 117 -5.48 -1.29 6.24
C THR A 117 -5.85 -1.67 4.81
N GLY A 118 -6.62 -0.84 4.10
CA GLY A 118 -6.89 -1.02 2.67
C GLY A 118 -5.62 -0.97 1.82
N LEU A 119 -4.75 0.02 2.03
CA LEU A 119 -3.48 0.16 1.31
C LEU A 119 -2.55 -1.04 1.54
N TYR A 120 -2.35 -1.43 2.81
CA TYR A 120 -1.42 -2.51 3.15
C TYR A 120 -1.92 -3.88 2.68
N ALA A 121 -3.22 -4.13 2.69
CA ALA A 121 -3.76 -5.43 2.29
C ALA A 121 -3.35 -5.82 0.85
N THR A 122 -3.64 -4.97 -0.13
CA THR A 122 -3.28 -5.22 -1.53
C THR A 122 -1.78 -5.06 -1.78
N HIS A 123 -1.13 -4.09 -1.15
CA HIS A 123 0.31 -3.88 -1.32
C HIS A 123 1.15 -5.11 -0.91
N THR A 124 0.70 -5.84 0.12
CA THR A 124 1.44 -6.99 0.69
C THR A 124 1.06 -8.34 0.11
N PHE A 125 -0.11 -8.48 -0.52
CA PHE A 125 -0.61 -9.76 -1.02
C PHE A 125 -0.75 -9.84 -2.53
N VAL A 126 -0.76 -8.71 -3.26
CA VAL A 126 -1.06 -8.69 -4.70
C VAL A 126 0.16 -8.24 -5.51
N PRO A 127 0.70 -9.09 -6.40
CA PRO A 127 1.64 -8.65 -7.44
C PRO A 127 1.05 -7.48 -8.25
N PRO A 128 1.81 -6.40 -8.53
CA PRO A 128 3.21 -6.44 -8.93
C PRO A 128 4.23 -5.97 -7.87
N THR A 129 3.84 -5.86 -6.60
CA THR A 129 4.76 -5.36 -5.58
C THR A 129 5.93 -6.33 -5.34
N PRO A 130 7.13 -5.82 -4.98
CA PRO A 130 8.34 -6.63 -4.88
C PRO A 130 8.20 -7.87 -3.96
N GLY A 131 7.49 -7.73 -2.84
CA GLY A 131 7.31 -8.79 -1.85
C GLY A 131 6.55 -10.00 -2.40
N PRO A 132 5.28 -9.83 -2.84
CA PRO A 132 4.48 -10.88 -3.48
C PRO A 132 5.14 -11.55 -4.68
N ILE A 133 5.80 -10.78 -5.57
CA ILE A 133 6.49 -11.38 -6.72
C ILE A 133 7.69 -12.21 -6.26
N ALA A 134 8.49 -11.71 -5.31
CA ALA A 134 9.62 -12.47 -4.77
C ALA A 134 9.16 -13.77 -4.09
N ALA A 135 8.04 -13.73 -3.36
CA ALA A 135 7.44 -14.92 -2.77
C ALA A 135 6.97 -15.92 -3.84
N ALA A 136 6.32 -15.45 -4.92
CA ALA A 136 5.92 -16.29 -6.03
C ALA A 136 7.12 -16.95 -6.74
N GLY A 137 8.19 -16.20 -6.97
CA GLY A 137 9.44 -16.72 -7.56
C GLY A 137 10.10 -17.78 -6.67
N ASN A 138 10.21 -17.50 -5.36
CA ASN A 138 10.79 -18.45 -4.40
C ASN A 138 9.98 -19.75 -4.27
N LEU A 139 8.66 -19.70 -4.50
CA LEU A 139 7.78 -20.87 -4.47
C LEU A 139 7.68 -21.58 -5.82
N GLY A 140 8.38 -21.12 -6.87
CA GLY A 140 8.31 -21.70 -8.21
C GLY A 140 6.96 -21.50 -8.90
N LEU A 141 6.18 -20.49 -8.47
CA LEU A 141 4.85 -20.19 -9.00
C LEU A 141 4.88 -19.19 -10.17
N GLU A 142 6.02 -19.06 -10.83
CA GLU A 142 6.29 -18.10 -11.90
C GLU A 142 5.31 -18.24 -13.07
N SER A 143 5.01 -19.47 -13.48
CA SER A 143 4.07 -19.81 -14.55
C SER A 143 2.60 -19.63 -14.15
N ASN A 144 2.33 -19.49 -12.85
CA ASN A 144 0.99 -19.42 -12.27
C ASN A 144 0.72 -18.05 -11.62
N LEU A 145 1.41 -16.99 -12.07
CA LEU A 145 1.30 -15.66 -11.46
C LEU A 145 -0.15 -15.14 -11.47
N GLY A 146 -0.96 -15.50 -12.48
CA GLY A 146 -2.38 -15.18 -12.52
C GLY A 146 -3.18 -15.81 -11.36
N LEU A 147 -2.86 -17.04 -10.96
CA LEU A 147 -3.45 -17.68 -9.78
C LEU A 147 -2.99 -16.99 -8.49
N VAL A 148 -1.72 -16.61 -8.40
CA VAL A 148 -1.19 -15.86 -7.26
C VAL A 148 -1.90 -14.52 -7.10
N ILE A 149 -2.13 -13.79 -8.20
CA ILE A 149 -2.90 -12.54 -8.19
C ILE A 149 -4.35 -12.78 -7.76
N GLY A 150 -5.01 -13.81 -8.31
CA GLY A 150 -6.40 -14.12 -7.97
C GLY A 150 -6.60 -14.48 -6.50
N VAL A 151 -5.74 -15.37 -5.98
CA VAL A 151 -5.76 -15.74 -4.55
C VAL A 151 -5.33 -14.56 -3.68
N GLY A 152 -4.30 -13.81 -4.09
CA GLY A 152 -3.81 -12.63 -3.40
C GLY A 152 -4.88 -11.56 -3.24
N LEU A 153 -5.66 -11.28 -4.30
CA LEU A 153 -6.80 -10.34 -4.24
C LEU A 153 -7.87 -10.85 -3.28
N PHE A 154 -8.19 -12.14 -3.28
CA PHE A 154 -9.18 -12.69 -2.35
C PHE A 154 -8.72 -12.56 -0.89
N VAL A 155 -7.47 -12.95 -0.60
CA VAL A 155 -6.89 -12.85 0.75
C VAL A 155 -6.76 -11.39 1.19
N ALA A 156 -6.32 -10.50 0.29
CA ALA A 156 -6.26 -9.07 0.55
C ALA A 156 -7.65 -8.51 0.87
N ALA A 157 -8.70 -8.93 0.15
CA ALA A 157 -10.06 -8.46 0.42
C ALA A 157 -10.52 -8.87 1.83
N VAL A 158 -10.24 -10.10 2.25
CA VAL A 158 -10.54 -10.56 3.62
C VAL A 158 -9.75 -9.75 4.66
N ALA A 159 -8.47 -9.49 4.42
CA ALA A 159 -7.64 -8.68 5.31
C ALA A 159 -8.13 -7.22 5.39
N ALA A 160 -8.49 -6.61 4.25
CA ALA A 160 -9.04 -5.26 4.18
C ALA A 160 -10.39 -5.16 4.89
N LEU A 161 -11.26 -6.17 4.74
CA LEU A 161 -12.53 -6.26 5.47
C LEU A 161 -12.29 -6.34 6.99
N ALA A 162 -11.37 -7.20 7.44
CA ALA A 162 -11.01 -7.28 8.86
C ALA A 162 -10.46 -5.96 9.40
N GLY A 163 -9.59 -5.29 8.63
CA GLY A 163 -9.05 -3.98 8.96
C GLY A 163 -10.11 -2.87 9.01
N MET A 164 -11.09 -2.89 8.10
CA MET A 164 -12.22 -1.96 8.11
C MET A 164 -13.14 -2.20 9.31
N LEU A 165 -13.42 -3.47 9.65
CA LEU A 165 -14.17 -3.80 10.87
C LEU A 165 -13.44 -3.32 12.13
N TRP A 166 -12.12 -3.42 12.15
CA TRP A 166 -11.29 -2.86 13.22
C TRP A 166 -11.36 -1.34 13.25
N ALA A 167 -11.29 -0.67 12.10
CA ALA A 167 -11.40 0.79 11.99
C ALA A 167 -12.71 1.32 12.57
N ASN A 168 -13.83 0.59 12.41
CA ASN A 168 -15.13 0.97 12.96
C ASN A 168 -15.13 1.03 14.50
N ARG A 169 -14.19 0.35 15.19
CA ARG A 169 -14.05 0.47 16.66
C ARG A 169 -13.53 1.83 17.12
N PHE A 170 -12.88 2.57 16.22
CA PHE A 170 -12.33 3.90 16.49
C PHE A 170 -13.24 5.02 15.99
N ALA A 171 -14.50 4.71 15.63
CA ALA A 171 -15.44 5.67 15.05
C ALA A 171 -15.71 6.88 15.96
N ASP A 172 -15.66 6.69 17.28
CA ASP A 172 -15.92 7.73 18.30
C ASP A 172 -14.63 8.33 18.90
N VAL A 173 -13.46 7.96 18.38
CA VAL A 173 -12.18 8.45 18.90
C VAL A 173 -11.84 9.77 18.24
N GLU A 174 -11.75 10.84 19.02
CA GLU A 174 -11.24 12.12 18.54
C GLU A 174 -9.71 12.08 18.39
N PRO A 175 -9.15 12.73 17.36
CA PRO A 175 -7.70 12.87 17.24
C PRO A 175 -7.18 13.75 18.39
N ASP A 176 -6.30 13.19 19.22
CA ASP A 176 -5.58 13.88 20.30
C ASP A 176 -4.15 14.26 19.88
N GLY A 177 -3.60 15.33 20.48
CA GLY A 177 -2.19 15.73 20.30
C GLY A 177 -1.84 16.44 18.98
N GLU A 178 -0.60 16.26 18.50
CA GLU A 178 -0.02 16.89 17.29
C GLU A 178 -0.86 16.66 16.02
N GLY A 179 -1.61 15.55 15.97
CA GLY A 179 -2.48 15.20 14.84
C GLY A 179 -3.66 16.14 14.62
N ALA A 180 -4.04 16.97 15.61
CA ALA A 180 -5.09 17.99 15.47
C ALA A 180 -4.59 19.29 14.81
N GLU A 181 -3.31 19.64 14.96
CA GLU A 181 -2.68 20.79 14.30
C GLU A 181 -2.25 20.46 12.87
N GLU A 182 -1.69 19.26 12.64
CA GLU A 182 -1.47 18.71 11.29
C GLU A 182 -2.78 18.68 10.48
N LEU A 183 -3.90 18.33 11.13
CA LEU A 183 -5.23 18.34 10.50
C LEU A 183 -5.59 19.69 9.86
N LYS A 184 -5.24 20.80 10.51
CA LYS A 184 -5.57 22.15 10.01
C LYS A 184 -4.63 22.60 8.90
N ALA A 185 -3.34 22.25 9.01
CA ALA A 185 -2.34 22.54 7.97
C ALA A 185 -2.63 21.78 6.67
N GLU A 186 -3.03 20.51 6.77
CA GLU A 186 -3.26 19.62 5.62
C GLU A 186 -4.54 19.92 4.84
N ILE A 187 -5.60 20.44 5.49
CA ILE A 187 -6.81 20.89 4.80
C ILE A 187 -6.50 22.06 3.85
N SER A 188 -5.61 22.96 4.27
CA SER A 188 -5.09 24.05 3.42
C SER A 188 -4.28 23.49 2.25
N ASP A 189 -3.48 22.45 2.49
CA ASP A 189 -2.64 21.84 1.46
C ASP A 189 -3.47 21.09 0.40
N TYR A 190 -4.58 20.43 0.76
CA TYR A 190 -5.49 19.77 -0.19
C TYR A 190 -6.11 20.73 -1.23
N GLU A 191 -6.67 21.85 -0.76
CA GLU A 191 -7.24 22.88 -1.65
C GLU A 191 -6.17 23.43 -2.62
N THR A 192 -4.91 23.42 -2.19
CA THR A 192 -3.75 23.86 -2.96
C THR A 192 -3.28 22.79 -3.95
N LEU A 193 -3.15 21.54 -3.50
CA LEU A 193 -2.83 20.35 -4.31
C LEU A 193 -3.86 20.12 -5.42
N LYS A 194 -5.16 20.22 -5.10
CA LYS A 194 -6.21 20.11 -6.11
C LYS A 194 -6.09 21.22 -7.17
N LYS A 195 -5.76 22.44 -6.76
CA LYS A 195 -5.53 23.57 -7.68
C LYS A 195 -4.25 23.44 -8.50
N SER A 196 -3.22 22.73 -8.02
CA SER A 196 -1.99 22.51 -8.78
C SER A 196 -2.11 21.45 -9.88
N TYR A 197 -3.12 20.58 -9.80
CA TYR A 197 -3.33 19.49 -10.77
C TYR A 197 -4.51 19.69 -11.75
N GLY A 198 -5.32 20.75 -11.57
CA GLY A 198 -6.41 21.13 -12.49
C GLY A 198 -7.81 20.94 -11.90
#